data_AF-W9C053-F1
#
_entry.id   AF-W9C053-F1
#
_cell.length_a   1.000
_cell.length_b   1.000
_cell.length_c   1.000
_cell.angle_alpha   90.00
_cell.angle_beta   90.00
_cell.angle_gamma   90.00
#
_symmetry.space_group_name_H-M   'P 1'
#
loop_
_entity.id
_entity.type
_entity.pdbx_description
1 polymer ?
#
loop_
_entity_poly.entity_id
_entity_poly.type
_entity_poly.pdbx_seq_one_letter_code
_entity_poly.pdbx_strand_id
1 'polypeptide(L)'
;MMSKLFRNILAGTLPLVVLALPAQAGTPRTLPARDGAHAPIVRTEPVQGVYNQSWYNYVADINEADKELTSDLKRATDREDRADAWEEYEVELADADKDYVKEMRQRGYKVGRVTVLAYND
;
A
#
# COMPACT_ATOMS: atom_id res chain seq x y z
N MET A 1 61.56 -9.19 12.92
CA MET A 1 60.17 -9.51 13.31
C MET A 1 59.80 -8.59 14.49
N MET A 2 59.65 -7.29 14.24
CA MET A 2 58.41 -6.58 13.84
C MET A 2 57.54 -6.16 15.03
N SER A 3 57.83 -4.95 15.52
CA SER A 3 56.92 -3.89 16.03
C SER A 3 55.61 -4.26 16.74
N LYS A 4 55.48 -3.80 17.98
CA LYS A 4 54.19 -3.53 18.65
C LYS A 4 53.65 -2.14 18.24
N LEU A 5 52.42 -2.04 17.74
CA LEU A 5 51.51 -0.87 17.53
C LEU A 5 50.28 -1.37 16.73
N PHE A 6 49.07 -0.78 16.67
CA PHE A 6 48.37 0.28 17.42
C PHE A 6 47.33 -0.38 18.39
N ARG A 7 46.68 0.23 19.41
CA ARG A 7 45.96 1.51 19.65
C ARG A 7 44.51 1.57 19.09
N ASN A 8 43.56 1.66 20.04
CA ASN A 8 42.15 2.07 19.98
C ASN A 8 41.26 1.58 18.82
N ILE A 9 40.29 0.72 19.14
CA ILE A 9 38.96 0.75 18.52
C ILE A 9 38.04 1.45 19.53
N LEU A 10 37.54 2.64 19.17
CA LEU A 10 36.45 3.28 19.92
C LEU A 10 35.21 2.40 19.79
N ALA A 11 34.62 1.99 20.91
CA ALA A 11 33.27 1.45 20.94
C ALA A 11 32.28 2.61 20.72
N GLY A 12 32.13 3.03 19.46
CA GLY A 12 31.16 4.03 19.05
C GLY A 12 29.75 3.46 19.10
N THR A 13 29.10 3.52 20.26
CA THR A 13 27.66 3.32 20.38
C THR A 13 26.95 4.46 19.65
N LEU A 14 26.63 4.25 18.37
CA LEU A 14 25.69 5.12 17.67
C LEU A 14 24.36 5.06 18.42
N PRO A 15 23.81 6.19 18.90
CA PRO A 15 22.46 6.18 19.44
C PRO A 15 21.51 5.86 18.30
N LEU A 16 20.78 4.75 18.42
CA LEU A 16 19.73 4.40 17.49
C LEU A 16 18.58 5.40 17.69
N VAL A 17 18.61 6.52 16.95
CA VAL A 17 17.53 7.50 16.96
C VAL A 17 16.34 6.88 16.24
N VAL A 18 15.49 6.20 17.02
CA VAL A 18 14.18 5.77 16.57
C VAL A 18 13.32 7.03 16.43
N LEU A 19 13.32 7.61 15.23
CA LEU A 19 12.31 8.58 14.84
C LEU A 19 10.97 7.87 14.87
N ALA A 20 10.22 8.06 15.95
CA ALA A 20 8.82 7.73 16.03
C ALA A 20 8.06 8.64 15.06
N LEU A 21 8.00 8.24 13.78
CA LEU A 21 7.07 8.80 12.83
C LEU A 21 5.67 8.66 13.44
N PRO A 22 4.88 9.74 13.53
CA PRO A 22 3.49 9.60 13.93
C PRO A 22 2.83 8.63 12.94
N ALA A 23 2.19 7.59 13.47
CA ALA A 23 1.36 6.72 12.64
C ALA A 23 0.25 7.60 12.06
N GLN A 24 0.43 8.00 10.79
CA GLN A 24 -0.61 8.69 10.05
C GLN A 24 -1.72 7.68 9.81
N ALA A 25 -2.68 7.63 10.74
CA ALA A 25 -3.96 7.00 10.52
C ALA A 25 -4.51 7.58 9.21
N GLY A 26 -4.82 6.70 8.26
CA GLY A 26 -5.19 7.12 6.90
C GLY A 26 -6.32 8.14 6.94
N THR A 27 -6.20 9.20 6.14
CA THR A 27 -7.28 10.17 5.96
C THR A 27 -8.56 9.44 5.53
N PRO A 28 -9.74 9.77 6.09
CA PRO A 28 -10.99 9.12 5.73
C PRO A 28 -11.26 9.18 4.22
N ARG A 29 -11.10 8.03 3.55
CA ARG A 29 -11.31 7.87 2.10
C ARG A 29 -12.78 8.12 1.78
N THR A 30 -13.06 9.22 1.08
CA THR A 30 -14.42 9.61 0.71
C THR A 30 -14.57 9.49 -0.80
N LEU A 31 -15.17 8.39 -1.24
CA LEU A 31 -15.43 8.10 -2.65
C LEU A 31 -16.86 8.51 -3.04
N PRO A 32 -17.11 8.87 -4.31
CA PRO A 32 -18.46 8.92 -4.84
C PRO A 32 -19.15 7.55 -4.71
N ALA A 33 -20.47 7.54 -4.55
CA ALA A 33 -21.22 6.28 -4.45
C ALA A 33 -21.23 5.53 -5.80
N ARG A 34 -20.94 4.22 -5.76
CA ARG A 34 -21.18 3.28 -6.85
C ARG A 34 -22.49 2.55 -6.60
N ASP A 35 -23.40 2.57 -7.57
CA ASP A 35 -24.69 1.90 -7.43
C ASP A 35 -24.51 0.37 -7.44
N GLY A 36 -25.00 -0.30 -6.38
CA GLY A 36 -25.19 -1.75 -6.33
C GLY A 36 -23.93 -2.63 -6.24
N ALA A 37 -22.72 -2.07 -6.19
CA ALA A 37 -21.47 -2.82 -6.16
C ALA A 37 -20.87 -2.98 -4.75
N HIS A 38 -20.11 -4.05 -4.54
CA HIS A 38 -19.23 -4.15 -3.36
C HIS A 38 -18.09 -3.14 -3.47
N ALA A 39 -17.71 -2.52 -2.36
CA ALA A 39 -16.54 -1.66 -2.32
C ALA A 39 -15.26 -2.50 -2.53
N PRO A 40 -14.34 -2.08 -3.41
CA PRO A 40 -13.10 -2.82 -3.65
C PRO A 40 -12.23 -2.87 -2.40
N ILE A 41 -11.58 -4.03 -2.18
CA ILE A 41 -10.82 -4.30 -0.96
C ILE A 41 -9.49 -3.57 -1.00
N VAL A 42 -9.36 -2.52 -0.19
CA VAL A 42 -8.11 -1.79 0.05
C VAL A 42 -7.57 -2.12 1.45
N ARG A 43 -6.25 -2.30 1.57
CA ARG A 43 -5.60 -2.55 2.85
C ARG A 43 -5.62 -1.30 3.70
N THR A 44 -6.21 -1.37 4.88
CA THR A 44 -6.17 -0.31 5.88
C THR A 44 -4.88 -0.30 6.71
N GLU A 45 -4.11 -1.40 6.67
CA GLU A 45 -2.88 -1.59 7.43
C GLU A 45 -1.79 -2.28 6.59
N PRO A 46 -0.49 -1.97 6.83
CA PRO A 46 0.61 -2.66 6.17
C PRO A 46 0.71 -4.14 6.57
N VAL A 47 1.22 -4.96 5.65
CA VAL A 47 1.60 -6.36 5.90
C VAL A 47 2.48 -6.44 7.15
N GLN A 48 2.00 -7.21 8.15
CA GLN A 48 2.66 -7.42 9.43
C GLN A 48 2.98 -6.14 10.23
N GLY A 49 2.25 -5.04 9.99
CA GLY A 49 2.47 -3.76 10.68
C GLY A 49 3.72 -2.99 10.19
N VAL A 50 4.31 -3.37 9.05
CA VAL A 50 5.60 -2.84 8.59
C VAL A 50 5.43 -1.62 7.67
N TYR A 51 5.58 -0.44 8.25
CA TYR A 51 5.60 0.85 7.54
C TYR A 51 6.96 1.05 6.82
N ASN A 52 7.05 0.60 5.57
CA ASN A 52 8.23 0.74 4.72
C ASN A 52 7.90 1.43 3.39
N GLN A 53 8.89 1.66 2.53
CA GLN A 53 8.69 2.33 1.24
C GLN A 53 7.61 1.68 0.37
N SER A 54 7.48 0.35 0.36
CA SER A 54 6.45 -0.34 -0.43
C SER A 54 5.04 -0.06 0.09
N TRP A 55 4.87 0.10 1.41
CA TRP A 55 3.59 0.55 1.98
C TRP A 55 3.27 1.99 1.60
N TYR A 56 4.25 2.89 1.65
CA TYR A 56 4.01 4.29 1.26
C TYR A 56 3.79 4.47 -0.25
N ASN A 57 4.41 3.63 -1.09
CA ASN A 57 4.09 3.56 -2.52
C ASN A 57 2.64 3.09 -2.70
N TYR A 58 2.24 1.96 -2.11
CA TYR A 58 0.85 1.48 -2.14
C TYR A 58 -0.16 2.57 -1.75
N VAL A 59 0.08 3.26 -0.62
CA VAL A 59 -0.79 4.36 -0.20
C VAL A 59 -0.79 5.52 -1.20
N ALA A 60 0.32 5.82 -1.88
CA ALA A 60 0.36 6.84 -2.93
C ALA A 60 -0.45 6.41 -4.17
N ASP A 61 -0.28 5.17 -4.64
CA ASP A 61 -0.97 4.59 -5.79
C ASP A 61 -2.50 4.59 -5.57
N ILE A 62 -2.95 4.13 -4.39
CA ILE A 62 -4.36 4.16 -3.95
C ILE A 62 -4.92 5.60 -3.94
N ASN A 63 -4.12 6.59 -3.54
CA ASN A 63 -4.53 8.00 -3.52
C ASN A 63 -4.52 8.64 -4.92
N GLU A 64 -3.81 8.10 -5.90
CA GLU A 64 -3.86 8.59 -7.29
C GLU A 64 -5.11 8.08 -8.00
N ALA A 65 -5.36 6.75 -7.93
CA ALA A 65 -6.58 6.11 -8.43
C ALA A 65 -7.86 6.80 -7.89
N ASP A 66 -7.86 7.23 -6.62
CA ASP A 66 -8.97 7.99 -6.01
C ASP A 66 -9.19 9.37 -6.67
N LYS A 67 -8.11 10.05 -7.05
CA LYS A 67 -8.18 11.34 -7.75
C LYS A 67 -8.63 11.15 -9.19
N GLU A 68 -8.11 10.13 -9.88
CA GLU A 68 -8.40 9.81 -11.27
C GLU A 68 -9.87 9.42 -11.42
N LEU A 69 -10.37 8.44 -10.65
CA LEU A 69 -11.80 8.13 -10.54
C LEU A 69 -12.67 9.38 -10.26
N THR A 70 -12.23 10.25 -9.34
CA THR A 70 -12.94 11.51 -9.02
C THR A 70 -12.87 12.53 -10.17
N SER A 71 -11.82 12.49 -10.98
CA SER A 71 -11.62 13.27 -12.21
C SER A 71 -12.58 12.79 -13.30
N ASP A 72 -12.69 11.48 -13.46
CA ASP A 72 -13.33 10.89 -14.63
C ASP A 72 -14.84 10.72 -14.42
N LEU A 73 -15.30 10.42 -13.21
CA LEU A 73 -16.72 10.54 -12.85
C LEU A 73 -17.27 11.98 -12.92
N LYS A 74 -16.40 13.01 -12.98
CA LYS A 74 -16.80 14.41 -13.29
C LYS A 74 -16.82 14.71 -14.78
N ARG A 75 -16.12 13.94 -15.61
CA ARG A 75 -16.11 14.08 -17.09
C ARG A 75 -17.12 13.17 -17.77
N ALA A 76 -17.43 12.04 -17.15
CA ALA A 76 -18.37 11.04 -17.63
C ALA A 76 -19.73 11.66 -17.95
N THR A 77 -20.20 11.42 -19.17
CA THR A 77 -21.41 12.01 -19.75
C THR A 77 -22.61 11.08 -19.72
N ASP A 78 -22.39 9.76 -19.71
CA ASP A 78 -23.44 8.76 -19.64
C ASP A 78 -23.19 7.64 -18.60
N ARG A 79 -23.84 6.49 -18.76
CA ARG A 79 -23.74 5.35 -17.83
C ARG A 79 -22.57 4.41 -18.18
N GLU A 80 -22.14 4.38 -19.43
CA GLU A 80 -21.02 3.57 -19.94
C GLU A 80 -19.71 4.22 -19.46
N ASP A 81 -19.53 5.52 -19.72
CA ASP A 81 -18.39 6.31 -19.19
C ASP A 81 -18.18 6.12 -17.67
N ARG A 82 -19.28 6.06 -16.91
CA ARG A 82 -19.26 5.85 -15.45
C ARG A 82 -18.92 4.41 -15.06
N ALA A 83 -19.35 3.42 -15.84
CA ALA A 83 -19.06 2.03 -15.58
C ALA A 83 -17.58 1.74 -15.83
N ASP A 84 -17.06 2.22 -16.97
CA ASP A 84 -15.66 2.07 -17.39
C ASP A 84 -14.70 2.72 -16.37
N ALA A 85 -14.97 3.96 -15.94
CA ALA A 85 -14.16 4.63 -14.92
C ALA A 85 -14.14 3.88 -13.57
N TRP A 86 -15.21 3.16 -13.23
CA TRP A 86 -15.22 2.30 -12.04
C TRP A 86 -14.52 0.94 -12.25
N GLU A 87 -14.53 0.39 -13.48
CA GLU A 87 -13.82 -0.85 -13.82
C GLU A 87 -12.30 -0.62 -13.86
N GLU A 88 -11.84 0.45 -14.52
CA GLU A 88 -10.43 0.84 -14.56
C GLU A 88 -9.87 1.06 -13.15
N TYR A 89 -10.59 1.81 -12.32
CA TYR A 89 -10.28 1.98 -10.90
C TYR A 89 -10.17 0.64 -10.14
N GLU A 90 -11.07 -0.32 -10.35
CA GLU A 90 -10.96 -1.64 -9.71
C GLU A 90 -9.72 -2.43 -10.15
N VAL A 91 -9.31 -2.29 -11.42
CA VAL A 91 -8.06 -2.86 -11.94
C VAL A 91 -6.84 -2.21 -11.30
N GLU A 92 -6.81 -0.88 -11.17
CA GLU A 92 -5.72 -0.13 -10.52
C GLU A 92 -5.53 -0.54 -9.06
N LEU A 93 -6.62 -0.63 -8.28
CA LEU A 93 -6.54 -1.07 -6.88
C LEU A 93 -6.03 -2.51 -6.75
N ALA A 94 -6.41 -3.40 -7.69
CA ALA A 94 -5.94 -4.77 -7.73
C ALA A 94 -4.45 -4.87 -8.08
N ASP A 95 -3.97 -4.07 -9.04
CA ASP A 95 -2.56 -4.05 -9.44
C ASP A 95 -1.67 -3.37 -8.39
N ALA A 96 -2.14 -2.31 -7.72
CA ALA A 96 -1.47 -1.73 -6.56
C ALA A 96 -1.30 -2.75 -5.42
N ASP A 97 -2.33 -3.53 -5.08
CA ASP A 97 -2.20 -4.60 -4.08
C ASP A 97 -1.23 -5.70 -4.56
N LYS A 98 -1.35 -6.12 -5.83
CA LYS A 98 -0.50 -7.14 -6.46
C LYS A 98 0.98 -6.79 -6.33
N ASP A 99 1.35 -5.55 -6.67
CA ASP A 99 2.74 -5.10 -6.64
C ASP A 99 3.23 -4.82 -5.20
N TYR A 100 2.39 -4.27 -4.32
CA TYR A 100 2.72 -4.18 -2.88
C TYR A 100 3.01 -5.57 -2.27
N VAL A 101 2.13 -6.54 -2.52
CA VAL A 101 2.28 -7.92 -2.06
C VAL A 101 3.50 -8.61 -2.67
N LYS A 102 3.82 -8.34 -3.94
CA LYS A 102 5.02 -8.84 -4.62
C LYS A 102 6.29 -8.29 -3.96
N GLU A 103 6.38 -6.99 -3.73
CA GLU A 103 7.49 -6.34 -3.02
C GLU A 103 7.68 -6.91 -1.61
N MET A 104 6.59 -7.02 -0.84
CA MET A 104 6.65 -7.56 0.53
C MET A 104 7.11 -9.03 0.54
N ARG A 105 6.68 -9.85 -0.42
CA ARG A 105 7.16 -11.23 -0.57
C ARG A 105 8.63 -11.32 -0.96
N GLN A 106 9.10 -10.48 -1.89
CA GLN A 106 10.51 -10.44 -2.29
C GLN A 106 11.43 -10.04 -1.12
N ARG A 107 10.94 -9.20 -0.21
CA ARG A 107 11.63 -8.80 1.03
C ARG A 107 11.49 -9.81 2.18
N GLY A 108 10.85 -10.97 1.94
CA GLY A 108 10.74 -12.08 2.89
C GLY A 108 9.55 -12.05 3.85
N TYR A 109 8.72 -11.00 3.82
CA TYR A 109 7.53 -10.88 4.67
C TYR A 109 6.46 -11.93 4.32
N LYS A 110 5.70 -12.36 5.32
CA LYS A 110 4.61 -13.33 5.13
C LYS A 110 3.31 -12.61 4.82
N VAL A 111 2.89 -12.70 3.56
CA VAL A 111 1.58 -12.21 3.11
C VAL A 111 0.60 -13.38 3.03
N GLY A 112 -0.48 -13.31 3.80
CA GLY A 112 -1.58 -14.28 3.73
C GLY A 112 -2.25 -14.30 2.35
N ARG A 113 -2.74 -15.48 1.93
CA ARG A 113 -3.62 -15.61 0.77
C ARG A 113 -5.05 -15.75 1.30
N VAL A 114 -5.93 -14.82 0.94
CA VAL A 114 -7.37 -15.01 1.14
C VAL A 114 -7.86 -15.92 0.00
N THR A 115 -8.36 -17.10 0.36
CA THR A 115 -9.09 -17.98 -0.56
C THR A 115 -10.54 -17.92 -0.14
N VAL A 116 -11.41 -17.35 -0.98
CA VAL A 116 -12.85 -17.45 -0.77
C VAL A 116 -13.26 -18.89 -1.11
N LEU A 117 -13.60 -19.67 -0.09
CA LEU A 117 -14.29 -20.94 -0.30
C LEU A 117 -15.75 -20.60 -0.57
N ALA A 118 -16.14 -20.65 -1.85
CA ALA A 118 -17.55 -20.60 -2.23
C ALA A 118 -18.25 -21.86 -1.72
N TYR A 119 -18.91 -21.74 -0.58
CA TYR A 119 -19.98 -22.67 -0.21
C TYR A 119 -21.20 -22.26 -1.03
N ASN A 120 -21.58 -23.12 -1.97
CA ASN A 120 -22.85 -23.02 -2.66
C ASN A 120 -23.90 -23.73 -1.80
N ASP A 121 -24.88 -22.97 -1.32
CA ASP A 121 -26.09 -23.45 -0.65
C ASP A 121 -27.20 -23.79 -1.68
#